data_AF-A0A1P8Q3L9-F1
#
_entry.id   AF-A0A1P8Q3L9-F1
#
_cell.length_a   1.000
_cell.length_b   1.000
_cell.length_c   1.000
_cell.angle_alpha   90.00
_cell.angle_beta   90.00
_cell.angle_gamma   90.00
#
_symmetry.space_group_name_H-M   'P 1'
#
loop_
_entity.id
_entity.type
_entity.pdbx_description
1 polymer ?
#
loop_
_entity_poly.entity_id
_entity_poly.type
_entity_poly.pdbx_seq_one_letter_code
_entity_poly.pdbx_strand_id
1 'polypeptide(L)'
;MMRSTEVLVEDIKKLGYETGFGSSNPDRPNQQLWVYKPSNSHPIAKVSLILNCRVNTMFNGVGKNETKLLKLLVKYSIRGK
;
A
#
# COMPACT_ATOMS: atom_id res chain seq x y z
N MET A 1 16.83 12.65 3.40
CA MET A 1 16.58 11.28 2.92
C MET A 1 15.11 10.98 3.18
N MET A 2 14.28 10.80 2.16
CA MET A 2 12.86 10.45 2.36
C MET A 2 12.73 9.02 2.86
N ARG A 3 11.81 8.76 3.78
CA ARG A 3 11.52 7.41 4.29
C ARG A 3 10.90 6.58 3.16
N SER A 4 11.19 5.27 3.12
CA SER A 4 10.68 4.37 2.07
C SER A 4 9.16 4.45 1.89
N THR A 5 8.43 4.62 3.01
CA THR A 5 6.97 4.79 3.03
C THR A 5 6.51 6.11 2.41
N GLU A 6 7.26 7.21 2.57
CA GLU A 6 6.92 8.51 1.98
C GLU A 6 7.01 8.45 0.45
N VAL A 7 8.09 7.82 -0.05
CA VAL A 7 8.27 7.58 -1.49
C VAL A 7 7.14 6.71 -2.05
N LEU A 8 6.75 5.66 -1.32
CA LEU A 8 5.62 4.82 -1.71
C LEU A 8 4.32 5.62 -1.80
N VAL A 9 4.02 6.48 -0.82
CA VAL A 9 2.82 7.32 -0.82
C VAL A 9 2.80 8.27 -2.00
N GLU A 10 3.92 8.94 -2.29
CA GLU A 10 4.02 9.82 -3.46
C GLU A 10 3.81 9.08 -4.78
N ASP A 11 4.43 7.92 -4.94
CA ASP A 11 4.31 7.13 -6.16
C ASP A 11 2.88 6.59 -6.36
N ILE A 12 2.18 6.23 -5.27
CA ILE A 12 0.77 5.84 -5.32
C ILE A 12 -0.12 7.03 -5.73
N LYS A 13 0.13 8.22 -5.16
CA LYS A 13 -0.60 9.45 -5.52
C LYS A 13 -0.39 9.86 -6.98
N LYS A 14 0.83 9.73 -7.51
CA LYS A 14 1.13 9.96 -8.95
C LYS A 14 0.36 9.02 -9.88
N LEU A 15 -0.01 7.83 -9.42
CA LEU A 15 -0.85 6.90 -10.15
C LEU A 15 -2.35 7.24 -10.08
N GLY A 16 -2.74 8.29 -9.36
CA GLY A 16 -4.14 8.75 -9.23
C GLY A 16 -4.93 8.05 -8.13
N TYR A 17 -4.26 7.43 -7.16
CA TYR A 17 -4.90 6.79 -6.00
C TYR A 17 -4.75 7.65 -4.74
N GLU A 18 -5.64 7.44 -3.78
CA GLU A 18 -5.56 8.04 -2.46
C GLU A 18 -4.98 7.03 -1.46
N THR A 19 -4.41 7.54 -0.37
CA THR A 19 -3.78 6.71 0.67
C THR A 19 -4.24 7.12 2.06
N GLY A 20 -4.45 6.15 2.94
CA GLY A 20 -4.71 6.35 4.36
C GLY A 20 -3.89 5.40 5.22
N PHE A 21 -3.79 5.68 6.51
CA PHE A 21 -3.21 4.75 7.48
C PHE A 21 -4.32 4.02 8.22
N GLY A 22 -4.10 2.75 8.49
CA GLY A 22 -5.06 1.91 9.19
C GLY A 22 -4.44 0.64 9.74
N SER A 23 -5.28 -0.21 10.31
CA SER A 23 -4.86 -1.50 10.84
C SER A 23 -6.03 -2.47 10.95
N SER A 24 -5.72 -3.75 10.93
CA SER A 24 -6.67 -4.80 11.32
C SER A 24 -6.75 -4.97 12.84
N ASN A 25 -5.81 -4.37 13.58
CA ASN A 25 -5.83 -4.33 15.05
C ASN A 25 -6.07 -2.89 15.51
N PRO A 26 -7.21 -2.60 16.19
CA PRO A 26 -7.53 -1.27 16.68
C PRO A 26 -6.49 -0.70 17.66
N ASP A 27 -5.76 -1.56 18.38
CA ASP A 27 -4.72 -1.14 19.34
C ASP A 27 -3.44 -0.63 18.66
N ARG A 28 -3.33 -0.81 17.33
CA ARG A 28 -2.14 -0.42 16.55
C ARG A 28 -2.55 0.17 15.20
N PRO A 29 -3.13 1.38 15.15
CA PRO A 29 -3.81 1.92 13.97
C PRO A 29 -2.89 2.28 12.78
N ASN A 30 -1.56 2.29 12.96
CA ASN A 30 -0.62 2.75 11.92
C ASN A 30 0.22 1.62 11.31
N GLN A 31 -0.27 0.37 11.36
CA GLN A 31 0.48 -0.79 10.87
C GLN A 31 0.29 -1.07 9.38
N GLN A 32 -0.70 -0.44 8.75
CA GLN A 32 -1.01 -0.64 7.34
C GLN A 32 -1.18 0.70 6.60
N LEU A 33 -0.74 0.72 5.35
CA LEU A 33 -1.05 1.75 4.36
C LEU A 33 -2.21 1.26 3.49
N TRP A 34 -3.36 1.91 3.57
CA TRP A 34 -4.52 1.60 2.75
C TRP A 34 -4.51 2.45 1.48
N VAL A 35 -4.85 1.83 0.34
CA VAL A 35 -4.90 2.49 -0.97
C VAL A 35 -6.34 2.48 -1.46
N TYR A 36 -6.81 3.62 -1.95
CA TYR A 36 -8.19 3.84 -2.39
C TYR A 36 -8.23 4.33 -3.83
N LYS A 37 -9.32 4.00 -4.54
CA LYS A 37 -9.68 4.75 -5.74
C LYS A 37 -10.29 6.09 -5.33
N PRO A 38 -10.12 7.15 -6.13
CA PRO A 38 -10.84 8.40 -5.91
C PRO A 38 -12.34 8.12 -5.73
N SER A 39 -12.94 8.75 -4.73
CA SER A 39 -14.37 8.58 -4.38
C SER A 39 -14.80 7.20 -3.87
N ASN A 40 -13.86 6.29 -3.53
CA ASN A 40 -14.18 5.01 -2.91
C ASN A 40 -13.79 5.01 -1.43
N SER A 41 -14.74 4.78 -0.54
CA SER A 41 -14.51 4.64 0.91
C SER A 41 -13.85 3.31 1.29
N HIS A 42 -13.84 2.33 0.40
CA HIS A 42 -13.26 1.01 0.63
C HIS A 42 -11.86 0.90 0.01
N PRO A 43 -10.87 0.43 0.78
CA PRO A 43 -9.52 0.27 0.26
C PRO A 43 -9.45 -0.87 -0.76
N ILE A 44 -8.77 -0.62 -1.87
CA ILE A 44 -8.46 -1.61 -2.91
C ILE A 44 -7.11 -2.31 -2.67
N ALA A 45 -6.27 -1.77 -1.78
CA ALA A 45 -5.04 -2.43 -1.34
C ALA A 45 -4.77 -2.13 0.13
N LYS A 46 -4.22 -3.10 0.86
CA LYS A 46 -3.77 -2.95 2.25
C LYS A 46 -2.30 -3.34 2.40
N VAL A 47 -1.47 -2.30 2.38
CA VAL A 47 -0.05 -2.10 2.69
C VAL A 47 0.52 -2.56 4.02
N SER A 48 0.94 -3.80 4.29
CA SER A 48 1.59 -4.05 5.60
C SER A 48 2.91 -3.26 5.72
N LEU A 49 3.02 -2.38 6.73
CA LEU A 49 4.26 -1.64 7.01
C LEU A 49 5.21 -2.42 7.93
N ILE A 50 4.78 -3.59 8.41
CA ILE A 50 5.52 -4.45 9.35
C ILE A 50 6.06 -5.69 8.65
N LEU A 51 5.27 -6.28 7.74
CA LEU A 51 5.58 -7.56 7.11
C LEU A 51 6.23 -7.35 5.74
N ASN A 52 7.48 -6.91 5.73
CA ASN A 52 8.24 -6.60 4.51
C ASN A 52 8.47 -7.80 3.56
N CYS A 53 8.24 -9.04 3.98
CA CYS A 53 8.74 -10.24 3.31
C CYS A 53 7.67 -11.14 2.65
N ARG A 54 6.39 -10.76 2.67
CA ARG A 54 5.31 -11.61 2.10
C ARG A 54 4.34 -10.80 1.25
N VAL A 55 4.52 -10.88 -0.06
CA VAL A 55 3.76 -10.17 -1.10
C VAL A 55 2.24 -10.35 -0.94
N ASN A 56 1.75 -11.57 -0.71
CA ASN A 56 0.31 -11.84 -0.54
C ASN A 56 -0.29 -11.23 0.74
N THR A 57 0.52 -11.01 1.78
CA THR A 57 0.09 -10.31 3.01
C THR A 57 0.38 -8.81 2.96
N MET A 58 1.20 -8.37 1.99
CA MET A 58 1.58 -6.97 1.80
C MET A 58 0.49 -6.17 1.10
N PHE A 59 -0.35 -6.80 0.28
CA PHE A 59 -1.51 -6.16 -0.32
C PHE A 59 -2.65 -7.16 -0.53
N ASN A 60 -3.82 -6.81 0.01
CA ASN A 60 -5.07 -7.55 -0.20
C ASN A 60 -6.04 -6.68 -1.03
N GLY A 61 -6.52 -7.19 -2.17
CA GLY A 61 -7.54 -6.53 -3.02
C GLY A 61 -7.07 -5.97 -4.38
N VAL A 62 -5.78 -6.06 -4.72
CA VAL A 62 -5.27 -5.52 -6.00
C VAL A 62 -5.55 -6.51 -7.14
N GLY A 63 -6.43 -6.12 -8.06
CA GLY A 63 -6.86 -6.95 -9.18
C GLY A 63 -6.09 -6.69 -10.48
N LYS A 64 -6.50 -7.40 -11.56
CA LYS A 64 -5.90 -7.28 -12.89
C LYS A 64 -5.95 -5.84 -13.44
N ASN A 65 -6.95 -5.06 -13.04
CA ASN A 65 -7.22 -3.72 -13.57
C ASN A 65 -6.26 -2.66 -12.98
N GLU A 66 -5.50 -3.01 -11.95
CA GLU A 66 -4.61 -2.12 -11.21
C GLU A 66 -3.13 -2.49 -11.47
N THR A 67 -2.80 -2.93 -12.69
CA THR A 67 -1.47 -3.50 -13.03
C THR A 67 -0.29 -2.58 -12.67
N LYS A 68 -0.44 -1.26 -12.85
CA LYS A 68 0.61 -0.27 -12.50
C LYS A 68 0.81 -0.18 -10.99
N LEU A 69 -0.28 -0.17 -10.22
CA LEU A 69 -0.24 -0.19 -8.76
C LEU A 69 0.38 -1.50 -8.26
N LEU A 70 -0.05 -2.65 -8.80
CA LEU A 70 0.51 -3.95 -8.45
C LEU A 70 2.03 -3.99 -8.66
N LYS A 71 2.53 -3.53 -9.82
CA LYS A 71 3.98 -3.45 -10.09
C LYS A 71 4.71 -2.55 -9.09
N LEU A 72 4.14 -1.40 -8.73
CA LEU A 72 4.71 -0.50 -7.74
C LEU A 72 4.80 -1.17 -6.35
N LEU A 73 3.72 -1.80 -5.90
CA LEU A 73 3.66 -2.48 -4.60
C LEU A 73 4.61 -3.68 -4.53
N VAL A 74 4.74 -4.44 -5.61
CA VAL A 74 5.74 -5.52 -5.72
C VAL A 74 7.17 -4.96 -5.70
N LYS A 75 7.44 -3.86 -6.41
CA LYS A 75 8.77 -3.22 -6.36
C LYS A 75 9.10 -2.73 -4.95
N TYR A 76 8.12 -2.19 -4.24
CA TYR A 76 8.28 -1.78 -2.85
C TYR A 76 8.57 -2.97 -1.93
N SER A 77 7.90 -4.11 -2.12
CA SER A 77 8.08 -5.29 -1.27
C SER A 77 9.46 -5.93 -1.35
N ILE A 78 10.12 -5.82 -2.51
CA ILE A 78 11.47 -6.39 -2.70
C ILE A 78 12.59 -5.41 -2.36
N ARG A 79 12.28 -4.14 -2.06
CA ARG A 79 13.26 -3.05 -1.87
C ARG A 79 14.03 -3.13 -0.53
N GLY A 80 13.60 -4.00 0.38
CA GLY A 80 14.25 -4.28 1.67
C GLY A 80 15.23 -5.46 1.64
N LYS A 81 15.69 -5.88 0.45
CA LYS A 81 16.82 -6.82 0.27
C LYS A 81 18.06 -6.08 -0.20
#